data_AF-A0AAD6EX10-F1
#
_entry.id   AF-A0AAD6EX10-F1
#
_cell.length_a   1.000
_cell.length_b   1.000
_cell.length_c   1.000
_cell.angle_alpha   90.00
_cell.angle_beta   90.00
_cell.angle_gamma   90.00
#
_symmetry.space_group_name_H-M   'P 1'
#
loop_
_entity.id
_entity.type
_entity.pdbx_description
1 polymer ?
#
loop_
_entity_poly.entity_id
_entity_poly.type
_entity_poly.pdbx_seq_one_letter_code
_entity_poly.pdbx_strand_id
1 'polypeptide(L)'
;MDPYLHSKSCGVCMMNTSWREKQHPAFISYISSFLAANSYRLNFLPMAPDFIFNSGGVSIAFVFETCWGCENGEIVLSRVEKLKNQFKHLYVVAAVPTREQNDSFNQCYLKYSFELGRPTFVPVRDPEMGFEKIVNIAHARGACKQRDAISMMKTERERATQCLDAFLHVVTAIPGIDNHDANALAQAFGSIEAIAKASKGSILESTDLSSDKAERIFRFFRDPKYYLSPRIH
;
A
#
# COMPACT_ATOMS: atom_id res chain seq x y z
N MET A 1 -17.58 -15.75 -18.49
CA MET A 1 -16.45 -14.97 -19.04
C MET A 1 -16.50 -13.61 -18.37
N ASP A 2 -15.52 -13.32 -17.50
CA ASP A 2 -15.46 -12.06 -16.76
C ASP A 2 -14.94 -10.91 -17.65
N PRO A 3 -15.62 -9.76 -17.73
CA PRO A 3 -15.23 -8.65 -18.61
C PRO A 3 -14.11 -7.75 -18.05
N TYR A 4 -13.37 -8.18 -17.02
CA TYR A 4 -12.34 -7.37 -16.35
C TYR A 4 -10.89 -7.82 -16.59
N LEU A 5 -10.62 -8.73 -17.54
CA LEU A 5 -9.26 -8.99 -18.02
C LEU A 5 -8.79 -7.90 -19.00
N HIS A 6 -8.73 -6.64 -18.53
CA HIS A 6 -7.76 -5.73 -19.11
C HIS A 6 -6.37 -6.26 -18.74
N SER A 7 -5.47 -6.43 -19.73
CA SER A 7 -4.08 -6.82 -19.49
C SER A 7 -3.43 -5.79 -18.56
N LYS A 8 -3.49 -6.03 -17.25
CA LYS A 8 -2.87 -5.17 -16.25
C LYS A 8 -1.38 -5.30 -16.44
N SER A 9 -0.76 -4.29 -17.07
CA SER A 9 0.69 -4.13 -17.05
C SER A 9 1.16 -4.26 -15.60
N CYS A 10 2.05 -5.22 -15.33
CA CYS A 10 2.58 -5.46 -13.99
C CYS A 10 3.46 -4.31 -13.50
N GLY A 11 3.91 -3.46 -14.42
CA GLY A 11 4.61 -2.22 -14.09
C GLY A 11 5.59 -1.80 -15.16
N VAL A 12 6.53 -0.96 -14.75
CA VAL A 12 7.66 -0.51 -15.56
C VAL A 12 8.95 -0.97 -14.91
N CYS A 13 9.84 -1.55 -15.71
CA CYS A 13 11.22 -1.85 -15.36
C CYS A 13 12.10 -0.81 -16.05
N MET A 14 12.89 -0.08 -15.28
CA MET A 14 13.94 0.79 -15.78
C MET A 14 15.27 0.07 -15.63
N MET A 15 16.06 0.00 -16.70
CA MET A 15 17.37 -0.65 -16.72
C MET A 15 18.46 0.37 -17.04
N ASN A 16 19.58 0.25 -16.32
CA ASN A 16 20.71 1.14 -16.44
C ASN A 16 21.46 0.91 -17.75
N THR A 17 21.65 1.98 -18.52
CA THR A 17 22.35 1.93 -19.82
C THR A 17 23.80 1.47 -19.69
N SER A 18 24.54 2.00 -18.72
CA SER A 18 25.95 1.64 -18.50
C SER A 18 26.14 0.24 -17.93
N TRP A 19 25.16 -0.27 -17.17
CA TRP A 19 25.18 -1.67 -16.75
C TRP A 19 24.90 -2.60 -17.93
N ARG A 20 23.87 -2.29 -18.73
CA ARG A 20 23.48 -3.05 -19.93
C ARG A 20 24.64 -3.22 -20.90
N GLU A 21 25.41 -2.16 -21.15
CA GLU A 21 26.55 -2.15 -22.07
C GLU A 21 27.67 -3.12 -21.66
N LYS A 22 27.76 -3.47 -20.37
CA LYS A 22 28.74 -4.44 -19.85
C LYS A 22 28.26 -5.89 -19.98
N GLN A 23 26.98 -6.12 -20.25
CA GLN A 23 26.41 -7.45 -20.30
C GLN A 23 26.47 -8.06 -21.70
N HIS A 24 26.46 -9.39 -21.75
CA HIS A 24 26.38 -10.11 -23.01
C HIS A 24 25.04 -9.84 -23.73
N PRO A 25 25.03 -9.58 -25.06
CA PRO A 25 23.79 -9.26 -25.80
C PRO A 25 22.68 -10.31 -25.66
N ALA A 26 23.04 -11.60 -25.61
CA ALA A 26 22.07 -12.69 -25.42
C ALA A 26 21.33 -12.57 -24.07
N PHE A 27 22.03 -12.15 -23.01
CA PHE A 27 21.43 -11.98 -21.69
C PHE A 27 20.48 -10.78 -21.65
N ILE A 28 20.83 -9.69 -22.34
CA ILE A 28 19.93 -8.53 -22.50
C ILE A 28 18.68 -8.91 -23.31
N SER A 29 18.83 -9.75 -24.34
CA SER A 29 17.70 -10.28 -25.10
C SER A 29 16.80 -11.15 -24.20
N TYR A 30 17.40 -12.03 -23.38
CA TYR A 30 16.67 -12.83 -22.40
C TYR A 30 15.87 -11.94 -21.43
N ILE A 31 16.51 -10.93 -20.82
CA ILE A 31 15.85 -9.98 -19.91
C ILE A 31 14.64 -9.30 -20.57
N SER A 32 14.83 -8.82 -21.80
CA SER A 32 13.78 -8.11 -22.53
C SER A 32 12.58 -9.01 -22.82
N SER A 33 12.84 -10.23 -23.30
CA SER A 33 11.80 -11.24 -23.54
C SER A 33 11.11 -11.67 -22.24
N PHE A 34 11.87 -11.86 -21.16
CA PHE A 34 11.36 -12.26 -19.86
C PHE A 34 10.45 -11.19 -19.25
N LEU A 35 10.84 -9.92 -19.33
CA LEU A 35 10.00 -8.80 -18.89
C LEU A 35 8.72 -8.68 -19.70
N ALA A 36 8.80 -8.85 -21.03
CA ALA A 36 7.62 -8.84 -21.90
C ALA A 36 6.65 -9.97 -21.54
N ALA A 37 7.15 -11.20 -21.33
CA ALA A 37 6.36 -12.34 -20.88
C ALA A 37 5.69 -12.11 -19.51
N ASN A 38 6.32 -11.32 -18.63
CA ASN A 38 5.78 -10.94 -17.32
C ASN A 38 5.05 -9.58 -17.33
N SER A 39 4.65 -9.07 -18.49
CA SER A 39 3.87 -7.85 -18.66
C SER A 39 4.51 -6.57 -18.07
N TYR A 40 5.84 -6.52 -18.04
CA TYR A 40 6.60 -5.32 -17.71
C TYR A 40 7.01 -4.56 -18.96
N ARG A 41 6.88 -3.23 -18.89
CA ARG A 41 7.46 -2.33 -19.91
C ARG A 41 8.90 -2.03 -19.54
N LEU A 42 9.83 -2.25 -20.47
CA LEU A 42 11.25 -2.00 -20.28
C LEU A 42 11.62 -0.60 -20.81
N ASN A 43 12.26 0.21 -19.98
CA ASN A 43 12.85 1.50 -20.33
C ASN A 43 14.35 1.48 -20.02
N PHE A 44 15.14 2.22 -20.80
CA PHE A 44 16.58 2.38 -20.58
C PHE A 44 16.87 3.79 -20.10
N LEU A 45 17.58 3.93 -18.98
CA LEU A 45 17.87 5.24 -18.39
C LEU A 45 19.29 5.25 -17.78
N PRO A 46 20.01 6.38 -17.83
CA PRO A 46 21.22 6.56 -17.04
C PRO A 46 20.82 6.73 -15.57
N MET A 47 21.19 5.78 -14.72
CA MET A 47 20.82 5.80 -13.31
C MET A 47 21.88 5.14 -12.43
N ALA A 48 21.77 5.29 -11.11
CA ALA A 48 22.73 4.72 -10.17
C ALA A 48 22.48 3.24 -9.83
N PRO A 49 21.24 2.74 -9.62
CA PRO A 49 20.95 1.30 -9.55
C PRO A 49 21.07 0.61 -10.92
N ASP A 50 21.07 -0.72 -10.96
CA ASP A 50 21.05 -1.47 -12.22
C ASP A 50 19.64 -1.62 -12.76
N PHE A 51 18.69 -1.88 -11.86
CA PHE A 51 17.27 -1.93 -12.17
C PHE A 51 16.45 -1.14 -11.16
N ILE A 52 15.37 -0.53 -11.65
CA ILE A 52 14.31 0.01 -10.82
C ILE A 52 12.99 -0.51 -11.34
N PHE A 53 12.25 -1.21 -10.48
CA PHE A 53 10.90 -1.69 -10.77
C PHE A 53 9.87 -0.80 -10.11
N ASN A 54 8.93 -0.32 -10.92
CA ASN A 54 7.72 0.36 -10.47
C ASN A 54 6.54 -0.58 -10.65
N SER A 55 6.11 -1.21 -9.55
CA SER A 55 5.03 -2.21 -9.53
C SER A 55 4.04 -1.86 -8.41
N GLY A 56 2.76 -1.70 -8.73
CA GLY A 56 1.72 -1.38 -7.74
C GLY A 56 1.95 -0.09 -6.95
N GLY A 57 2.62 0.90 -7.55
CA GLY A 57 2.96 2.17 -6.90
C GLY A 57 4.09 2.06 -5.86
N VAL A 58 4.87 0.97 -5.88
CA VAL A 58 6.12 0.82 -5.13
C VAL A 58 7.29 0.92 -6.11
N SER A 59 8.29 1.72 -5.76
CA SER A 59 9.58 1.74 -6.44
C SER A 59 10.58 0.87 -5.68
N ILE A 60 11.23 -0.04 -6.39
CA ILE A 60 12.18 -1.01 -5.83
C ILE A 60 13.45 -0.96 -6.66
N ALA A 61 14.57 -0.68 -6.02
CA ALA A 61 15.88 -0.61 -6.66
C ALA A 61 16.66 -1.90 -6.46
N PHE A 62 17.41 -2.29 -7.49
CA PHE A 62 18.29 -3.45 -7.47
C PHE A 62 19.68 -3.06 -7.93
N VAL A 63 20.67 -3.55 -7.20
CA VAL A 63 22.05 -3.73 -7.67
C VAL A 63 22.19 -5.18 -8.08
N PHE A 64 22.65 -5.44 -9.30
CA PHE A 64 22.74 -6.78 -9.85
C PHE A 64 24.16 -7.07 -10.37
N GLU A 65 24.88 -7.91 -9.62
CA GLU A 65 26.19 -8.41 -9.99
C GLU A 65 26.04 -9.77 -10.69
N THR A 66 26.30 -9.81 -12.00
CA THR A 66 26.11 -11.01 -12.84
C THR A 66 27.30 -11.97 -12.78
N CYS A 67 28.43 -11.55 -12.22
CA CYS A 67 29.56 -12.41 -11.94
C CYS A 67 30.32 -11.90 -10.71
N TRP A 68 30.11 -12.54 -9.55
CA TRP A 68 30.80 -12.13 -8.33
C TRP A 68 32.30 -12.40 -8.41
N GLY A 69 33.10 -11.34 -8.45
CA GLY A 69 34.55 -11.44 -8.25
C GLY A 69 34.89 -11.33 -6.77
N CYS A 70 35.84 -12.13 -6.29
CA CYS A 70 36.28 -12.08 -4.88
C CYS A 70 36.80 -10.69 -4.46
N GLU A 71 37.27 -9.88 -5.41
CA GLU A 71 37.76 -8.51 -5.21
C GLU A 71 36.66 -7.45 -5.38
N ASN A 72 35.49 -7.82 -5.91
CA ASN A 72 34.43 -6.87 -6.25
C ASN A 72 33.60 -6.44 -5.02
N GLY A 73 33.80 -7.10 -3.88
CA GLY A 73 33.03 -6.85 -2.66
C GLY A 73 33.00 -5.36 -2.28
N GLU A 74 34.15 -4.73 -2.13
CA GLU A 74 34.21 -3.32 -1.69
C GLU A 74 33.55 -2.35 -2.69
N ILE A 75 33.66 -2.62 -3.99
CA ILE A 75 33.05 -1.80 -5.04
C ILE A 75 31.53 -1.88 -4.92
N VAL A 76 30.97 -3.08 -4.84
CA VAL A 76 29.53 -3.31 -4.68
C VAL A 76 29.03 -2.66 -3.38
N LEU A 77 29.77 -2.84 -2.28
CA LEU A 77 29.42 -2.28 -0.98
C LEU A 77 29.42 -0.75 -1.00
N SER A 78 30.44 -0.10 -1.58
CA SER A 78 30.50 1.37 -1.68
C SER A 78 29.32 1.94 -2.48
N ARG A 79 28.87 1.22 -3.50
CA ARG A 79 27.71 1.60 -4.32
C ARG A 79 26.41 1.44 -3.54
N VAL A 80 26.27 0.32 -2.83
CA VAL A 80 25.12 0.03 -1.97
C VAL A 80 24.97 1.08 -0.87
N GLU A 81 26.07 1.49 -0.25
CA GLU A 81 26.09 2.55 0.77
C GLU A 81 25.51 3.86 0.28
N LYS A 82 25.84 4.27 -0.95
CA LYS A 82 25.31 5.49 -1.56
C LYS A 82 23.81 5.36 -1.85
N LEU A 83 23.34 4.18 -2.21
CA LEU A 83 21.97 3.92 -2.64
C LEU A 83 21.00 3.68 -1.47
N LYS A 84 21.46 3.14 -0.33
CA LYS A 84 20.57 2.74 0.78
C LYS A 84 19.74 3.89 1.35
N ASN A 85 20.29 5.11 1.30
CA ASN A 85 19.62 6.33 1.79
C ASN A 85 18.62 6.90 0.77
N GLN A 86 18.73 6.50 -0.49
CA GLN A 86 17.87 6.99 -1.58
C GLN A 86 16.65 6.09 -1.81
N PHE A 87 16.77 4.79 -1.48
CA PHE A 87 15.73 3.80 -1.77
C PHE A 87 15.30 3.05 -0.51
N LYS A 88 14.02 3.19 -0.16
CA LYS A 88 13.39 2.42 0.95
C LYS A 88 13.48 0.91 0.71
N HIS A 89 13.37 0.48 -0.55
CA HIS A 89 13.46 -0.91 -0.97
C HIS A 89 14.64 -1.06 -1.93
N LEU A 90 15.78 -1.47 -1.37
CA LEU A 90 17.00 -1.76 -2.10
C LEU A 90 17.35 -3.24 -1.89
N TYR A 91 17.70 -3.91 -2.99
CA TYR A 91 18.13 -5.30 -3.01
C TYR A 91 19.45 -5.42 -3.76
N VAL A 92 20.29 -6.34 -3.30
CA VAL A 92 21.54 -6.70 -3.98
C VAL A 92 21.40 -8.15 -4.41
N VAL A 93 21.43 -8.38 -5.71
CA VAL A 93 21.41 -9.74 -6.30
C VAL A 93 22.80 -10.01 -6.84
N ALA A 94 23.37 -11.16 -6.52
CA ALA A 94 24.72 -11.50 -6.95
C ALA A 94 24.80 -12.97 -7.39
N ALA A 95 25.31 -13.20 -8.60
CA ALA A 95 25.60 -14.53 -9.10
C ALA A 95 26.93 -15.05 -8.53
N VAL A 96 26.83 -16.09 -7.71
CA VAL A 96 27.92 -16.77 -6.99
C VAL A 96 27.92 -18.27 -7.34
N PRO A 97 28.28 -18.64 -8.59
CA PRO A 97 28.21 -20.02 -9.06
C PRO A 97 29.12 -20.99 -8.29
N THR A 98 30.28 -20.53 -7.81
CA THR A 98 31.26 -21.40 -7.12
C THR A 98 31.19 -21.26 -5.61
N ARG A 99 31.69 -22.28 -4.91
CA ARG A 99 31.81 -22.27 -3.44
C ARG A 99 32.71 -21.13 -2.95
N GLU A 100 33.82 -20.89 -3.63
CA GLU A 100 34.76 -19.82 -3.28
C GLU A 100 34.12 -18.43 -3.38
N GLN A 101 33.34 -18.19 -4.44
CA GLN A 101 32.59 -16.94 -4.60
C GLN A 101 31.51 -16.79 -3.53
N ASN A 102 30.80 -17.88 -3.20
CA ASN A 102 29.81 -17.87 -2.14
C ASN A 102 30.43 -17.60 -0.77
N ASP A 103 31.60 -18.19 -0.47
CA ASP A 103 32.32 -17.95 0.79
C ASP A 103 32.80 -16.49 0.88
N SER A 104 33.35 -15.94 -0.21
CA SER A 104 33.70 -14.51 -0.32
C SER A 104 32.49 -13.59 -0.15
N PHE A 105 31.37 -13.91 -0.81
CA PHE A 105 30.12 -13.17 -0.67
C PHE A 105 29.60 -13.20 0.77
N ASN A 106 29.63 -14.36 1.43
CA ASN A 106 29.19 -14.50 2.82
C ASN A 106 30.06 -13.68 3.77
N GLN A 107 31.38 -13.64 3.56
CA GLN A 107 32.27 -12.76 4.33
C GLN A 107 31.91 -11.28 4.15
N CYS A 108 31.66 -10.85 2.90
CA CYS A 108 31.22 -9.49 2.61
C CYS A 108 29.85 -9.17 3.25
N TYR A 109 28.90 -10.10 3.14
CA TYR A 109 27.57 -9.98 3.73
C TYR A 109 27.61 -9.88 5.25
N LEU A 110 28.43 -10.70 5.91
CA LEU A 110 28.57 -10.67 7.37
C LEU A 110 29.15 -9.32 7.81
N LYS A 111 30.24 -8.86 7.18
CA LYS A 111 30.83 -7.53 7.45
C LYS A 111 29.77 -6.42 7.33
N TYR A 112 28.95 -6.47 6.29
CA TYR A 112 27.91 -5.48 6.03
C TYR A 112 26.70 -5.57 6.97
N SER A 113 26.24 -6.78 7.28
CA SER A 113 25.05 -7.03 8.12
C SER A 113 25.23 -6.51 9.53
N PHE A 114 26.46 -6.57 10.05
CA PHE A 114 26.82 -6.01 11.35
C PHE A 114 26.80 -4.48 11.38
N GLU A 115 27.10 -3.81 10.26
CA GLU A 115 27.26 -2.36 10.23
C GLU A 115 25.95 -1.61 9.87
N LEU A 116 25.07 -2.19 9.02
CA LEU A 116 24.19 -1.35 8.18
C LEU A 116 22.70 -1.77 8.12
N GLY A 117 22.35 -3.00 8.54
CA GLY A 117 20.96 -3.49 8.68
C GLY A 117 20.08 -3.56 7.40
N ARG A 118 20.50 -2.93 6.29
CA ARG A 118 19.91 -2.92 4.94
C ARG A 118 21.01 -2.59 3.93
N PRO A 119 20.99 -3.14 2.68
CA PRO A 119 19.90 -3.82 1.99
C PRO A 119 19.83 -5.34 2.16
N THR A 120 18.81 -5.96 1.56
CA THR A 120 18.68 -7.42 1.48
C THR A 120 19.56 -7.96 0.35
N PHE A 121 20.41 -8.94 0.68
CA PHE A 121 21.29 -9.64 -0.24
C PHE A 121 20.65 -10.95 -0.72
N VAL A 122 20.78 -11.25 -2.00
CA VAL A 122 20.18 -12.42 -2.67
C VAL A 122 21.25 -13.11 -3.51
N PRO A 123 21.97 -14.11 -2.95
CA PRO A 123 22.90 -14.92 -3.74
C PRO A 123 22.12 -15.85 -4.67
N VAL A 124 22.60 -15.99 -5.91
CA VAL A 124 22.04 -16.88 -6.94
C VAL A 124 23.14 -17.64 -7.65
N ARG A 125 22.79 -18.72 -8.36
CA ARG A 125 23.77 -19.56 -9.05
C ARG A 125 24.18 -19.01 -10.41
N ASP A 126 23.26 -18.36 -11.09
CA ASP A 126 23.45 -17.86 -12.45
C ASP A 126 22.66 -16.54 -12.66
N PRO A 127 23.03 -15.75 -13.69
CA PRO A 127 22.39 -14.47 -13.97
C PRO A 127 20.90 -14.58 -14.33
N GLU A 128 20.48 -15.61 -15.06
CA GLU A 128 19.09 -15.82 -15.45
C GLU A 128 18.20 -16.02 -14.22
N MET A 129 18.60 -16.92 -13.31
CA MET A 129 17.95 -17.10 -12.01
C MET A 129 17.96 -15.82 -11.19
N GLY A 130 19.07 -15.06 -11.21
CA GLY A 130 19.16 -13.75 -10.60
C GLY A 130 18.06 -12.80 -11.06
N PHE A 131 17.89 -12.70 -12.36
CA PHE A 131 16.87 -11.84 -12.94
C PHE A 131 15.45 -12.31 -12.65
N GLU A 132 15.20 -13.62 -12.68
CA GLU A 132 13.93 -14.20 -12.27
C GLU A 132 13.58 -13.81 -10.82
N LYS A 133 14.55 -13.89 -9.89
CA LYS A 133 14.36 -13.46 -8.49
C LYS A 133 14.07 -11.98 -8.38
N ILE A 134 14.72 -11.13 -9.17
CA ILE A 134 14.45 -9.68 -9.23
C ILE A 134 12.97 -9.43 -9.57
N VAL A 135 12.47 -10.06 -10.64
CA VAL A 135 11.09 -9.92 -11.09
C VAL A 135 10.10 -10.45 -10.04
N ASN A 136 10.38 -11.61 -9.44
CA ASN A 136 9.55 -12.18 -8.38
C ASN A 136 9.46 -11.28 -7.14
N ILE A 137 10.57 -10.68 -6.71
CA ILE A 137 10.60 -9.73 -5.59
C ILE A 137 9.76 -8.49 -5.94
N ALA A 138 9.90 -7.97 -7.16
CA ALA A 138 9.15 -6.81 -7.63
C ALA A 138 7.63 -7.06 -7.64
N HIS A 139 7.20 -8.23 -8.13
CA HIS A 139 5.79 -8.64 -8.09
C HIS A 139 5.26 -8.77 -6.67
N ALA A 140 5.98 -9.51 -5.81
CA ALA A 140 5.55 -9.77 -4.43
C ALA A 140 5.35 -8.46 -3.65
N ARG A 141 6.28 -7.50 -3.81
CA ARG A 141 6.17 -6.17 -3.18
C ARG A 141 5.02 -5.33 -3.73
N GLY A 142 4.82 -5.34 -5.05
CA GLY A 142 3.68 -4.65 -5.68
C GLY A 142 2.33 -5.22 -5.22
N ALA A 143 2.20 -6.54 -5.17
CA ALA A 143 0.99 -7.23 -4.71
C ALA A 143 0.71 -6.99 -3.22
N CYS A 144 1.75 -6.94 -2.38
CA CYS A 144 1.62 -6.66 -0.95
C CYS A 144 1.01 -5.26 -0.71
N LYS A 145 1.53 -4.21 -1.35
CA LYS A 145 0.95 -2.85 -1.22
C LYS A 145 -0.49 -2.78 -1.69
N GLN A 146 -0.85 -3.47 -2.79
CA GLN A 146 -2.24 -3.52 -3.26
C GLN A 146 -3.15 -4.17 -2.22
N ARG A 147 -2.73 -5.28 -1.60
CA ARG A 147 -3.48 -5.94 -0.53
C ARG A 147 -3.61 -5.06 0.72
N ASP A 148 -2.54 -4.37 1.13
CA ASP A 148 -2.56 -3.44 2.25
C ASP A 148 -3.55 -2.29 2.01
N ALA A 149 -3.56 -1.72 0.80
CA ALA A 149 -4.51 -0.68 0.42
C ALA A 149 -5.97 -1.18 0.45
N ILE A 150 -6.24 -2.38 -0.08
CA ILE A 150 -7.58 -2.99 -0.06
C ILE A 150 -8.02 -3.27 1.39
N SER A 151 -7.13 -3.78 2.22
CA SER A 151 -7.38 -4.03 3.64
C SER A 151 -7.73 -2.74 4.37
N MET A 152 -6.93 -1.68 4.19
CA MET A 152 -7.18 -0.37 4.79
C MET A 152 -8.52 0.22 4.34
N MET A 153 -8.84 0.16 3.06
CA MET A 153 -10.15 0.61 2.54
C MET A 153 -11.31 -0.20 3.11
N LYS A 154 -11.14 -1.52 3.29
CA LYS A 154 -12.16 -2.37 3.92
C LYS A 154 -12.37 -1.98 5.38
N THR A 155 -11.31 -1.73 6.13
CA THR A 155 -11.39 -1.27 7.53
C THR A 155 -12.02 0.13 7.63
N GLU A 156 -11.69 1.07 6.73
CA GLU A 156 -12.33 2.39 6.71
C GLU A 156 -13.81 2.31 6.39
N ARG A 157 -14.21 1.46 5.43
CA ARG A 157 -15.61 1.19 5.12
C ARG A 157 -16.34 0.61 6.33
N GLU A 158 -15.76 -0.39 6.99
CA GLU A 158 -16.30 -1.01 8.20
C GLU A 158 -16.50 0.04 9.32
N ARG A 159 -15.52 0.91 9.55
CA ARG A 159 -15.61 2.02 10.51
C ARG A 159 -16.69 3.04 10.13
N ALA A 160 -16.82 3.38 8.86
CA ALA A 160 -17.87 4.30 8.39
C ALA A 160 -19.27 3.70 8.61
N THR A 161 -19.47 2.41 8.32
CA THR A 161 -20.74 1.72 8.63
C THR A 161 -21.00 1.61 10.12
N GLN A 162 -19.98 1.36 10.96
CA GLN A 162 -20.13 1.33 12.42
C GLN A 162 -20.49 2.71 12.99
N CYS A 163 -20.00 3.80 12.39
CA CYS A 163 -20.35 5.15 12.81
C CYS A 163 -21.81 5.50 12.49
N LEU A 164 -22.32 5.11 11.32
CA LEU A 164 -23.73 5.28 10.97
C LEU A 164 -24.64 4.38 11.83
N ASP A 165 -24.25 3.13 12.09
CA ASP A 165 -25.01 2.21 12.93
C ASP A 165 -25.11 2.71 14.38
N ALA A 166 -24.00 3.20 14.94
CA ALA A 166 -23.98 3.85 16.25
C ALA A 166 -24.86 5.12 16.27
N PHE A 167 -24.83 5.93 15.21
CA PHE A 167 -25.70 7.09 15.06
C PHE A 167 -27.18 6.69 15.08
N LEU A 168 -27.58 5.71 14.26
CA LEU A 168 -28.96 5.24 14.17
C LEU A 168 -29.43 4.66 15.51
N HIS A 169 -28.60 3.87 16.19
CA HIS A 169 -28.91 3.32 17.51
C HIS A 169 -29.14 4.40 18.56
N VAL A 170 -28.34 5.47 18.57
CA VAL A 170 -28.52 6.57 19.55
C VAL A 170 -29.76 7.40 19.24
N VAL A 171 -30.02 7.70 17.97
CA VAL A 171 -31.16 8.54 17.57
C VAL A 171 -32.49 7.81 17.75
N THR A 172 -32.55 6.50 17.46
CA THR A 172 -33.76 5.68 17.70
C THR A 172 -34.01 5.36 19.17
N ALA A 173 -33.02 5.56 20.06
CA ALA A 173 -33.24 5.52 21.50
C ALA A 173 -34.05 6.74 22.03
N ILE A 174 -34.28 7.75 21.19
CA ILE A 174 -35.21 8.86 21.48
C ILE A 174 -36.64 8.31 21.31
N PRO A 175 -37.48 8.33 22.35
CA PRO A 175 -38.81 7.71 22.28
C PRO A 175 -39.67 8.26 21.14
N GLY A 176 -40.22 7.40 20.29
CA GLY A 176 -41.09 7.83 19.18
C GLY A 176 -40.35 8.35 17.94
N ILE A 177 -39.02 8.13 17.87
CA ILE A 177 -38.20 8.29 16.67
C ILE A 177 -37.89 6.89 16.12
N ASP A 178 -38.24 6.65 14.87
CA ASP A 178 -37.99 5.37 14.19
C ASP A 178 -36.75 5.43 13.27
N ASN A 179 -36.43 4.32 12.63
CA ASN A 179 -35.28 4.24 11.72
C ASN A 179 -35.40 5.18 10.51
N HIS A 180 -36.62 5.47 10.05
CA HIS A 180 -36.82 6.37 8.92
C HIS A 180 -36.50 7.81 9.34
N ASP A 181 -37.04 8.24 10.48
CA ASP A 181 -36.74 9.54 11.08
C ASP A 181 -35.24 9.71 11.37
N ALA A 182 -34.61 8.67 11.93
CA ALA A 182 -33.18 8.69 12.25
C ALA A 182 -32.32 8.82 10.99
N ASN A 183 -32.70 8.16 9.88
CA ASN A 183 -32.02 8.32 8.60
C ASN A 183 -32.21 9.73 8.01
N ALA A 184 -33.40 10.31 8.09
CA ALA A 184 -33.67 11.68 7.65
C ALA A 184 -32.80 12.69 8.42
N LEU A 185 -32.67 12.51 9.74
CA LEU A 185 -31.80 13.33 10.59
C LEU A 185 -30.30 13.12 10.28
N ALA A 186 -29.87 11.89 9.98
CA ALA A 186 -28.51 11.60 9.55
C ALA A 186 -28.16 12.33 8.24
N GLN A 187 -29.09 12.33 7.28
CA GLN A 187 -28.88 13.00 6.00
C GLN A 187 -28.88 14.53 6.12
N ALA A 188 -29.74 15.10 6.97
CA ALA A 188 -29.87 16.54 7.13
C ALA A 188 -28.77 17.16 8.00
N PHE A 189 -28.36 16.50 9.09
CA PHE A 189 -27.46 17.09 10.10
C PHE A 189 -26.13 16.35 10.26
N GLY A 190 -26.02 15.10 9.80
CA GLY A 190 -24.75 14.34 9.75
C GLY A 190 -24.14 13.94 11.10
N SER A 191 -24.59 14.49 12.23
CA SER A 191 -24.04 14.19 13.55
C SER A 191 -25.03 14.47 14.69
N ILE A 192 -24.89 13.75 15.80
CA ILE A 192 -25.73 13.93 17.00
C ILE A 192 -25.52 15.33 17.61
N GLU A 193 -24.29 15.83 17.58
CA GLU A 193 -23.97 17.17 18.08
C GLU A 193 -24.71 18.27 17.29
N ALA A 194 -24.77 18.15 15.95
CA ALA A 194 -25.51 19.08 15.12
C ALA A 194 -27.02 19.03 15.43
N ILE A 195 -27.58 17.85 15.65
CA ILE A 195 -28.99 17.69 16.04
C ILE A 195 -29.27 18.34 17.40
N ALA A 196 -28.40 18.13 18.39
CA ALA A 196 -28.55 18.74 19.72
C ALA A 196 -28.55 20.28 19.68
N LYS A 197 -27.78 20.86 18.76
CA LYS A 197 -27.67 22.31 18.53
C LYS A 197 -28.71 22.86 17.55
N ALA A 198 -29.44 22.01 16.82
CA ALA A 198 -30.50 22.46 15.93
C ALA A 198 -31.69 23.05 16.70
N SER A 199 -32.33 24.06 16.12
CA SER A 199 -33.61 24.57 16.59
C SER A 199 -34.75 23.72 16.05
N LYS A 200 -35.93 23.75 16.70
CA LYS A 200 -37.13 23.05 16.18
C LYS A 200 -37.44 23.44 14.73
N GLY A 201 -37.36 24.74 14.41
CA GLY A 201 -37.60 25.24 13.05
C GLY A 201 -36.59 24.68 12.05
N SER A 202 -35.30 24.63 12.43
CA SER A 202 -34.25 24.07 11.58
C SER A 202 -34.44 22.57 11.32
N ILE A 203 -34.92 21.80 12.31
CA ILE A 203 -35.28 20.38 12.13
C ILE A 203 -36.43 20.26 11.12
N LEU A 204 -37.52 21.02 11.30
CA LEU A 204 -38.69 20.96 10.41
C LEU A 204 -38.42 21.44 8.98
N GLU A 205 -37.50 22.37 8.79
CA GLU A 205 -37.12 22.86 7.46
C GLU A 205 -36.18 21.88 6.72
N SER A 206 -35.37 21.14 7.47
CA SER A 206 -34.32 20.28 6.90
C SER A 206 -34.72 18.80 6.81
N THR A 207 -35.84 18.41 7.44
CA THR A 207 -36.34 17.02 7.44
C THR A 207 -37.85 16.98 7.25
N ASP A 208 -38.39 15.81 6.93
CA ASP A 208 -39.83 15.52 6.80
C ASP A 208 -40.49 15.06 8.11
N LEU A 209 -39.83 15.30 9.26
CA LEU A 209 -40.36 14.93 10.56
C LEU A 209 -41.60 15.77 10.91
N SER A 210 -42.55 15.17 11.64
CA SER A 210 -43.69 15.92 12.15
C SER A 210 -43.29 16.94 13.22
N SER A 211 -44.09 18.00 13.39
CA SER A 211 -43.90 19.01 14.44
C SER A 211 -43.74 18.41 15.84
N ASP A 212 -44.45 17.32 16.14
CA ASP A 212 -44.38 16.64 17.43
C ASP A 212 -43.07 15.87 17.61
N LYS A 213 -42.56 15.22 16.55
CA LYS A 213 -41.26 14.54 16.57
C LYS A 213 -40.11 15.55 16.65
N ALA A 214 -40.18 16.66 15.93
CA ALA A 214 -39.19 17.74 16.00
C ALA A 214 -39.14 18.42 17.38
N GLU A 215 -40.30 18.69 17.98
CA GLU A 215 -40.40 19.20 19.36
C GLU A 215 -39.76 18.22 20.36
N ARG A 216 -40.04 16.93 20.19
CA ARG A 216 -39.53 15.88 21.06
C ARG A 216 -38.01 15.79 21.02
N ILE A 217 -37.41 15.83 19.84
CA ILE A 217 -35.95 15.86 19.66
C ILE A 217 -35.36 17.11 20.32
N PHE A 218 -35.96 18.27 20.07
CA PHE A 218 -35.51 19.53 20.66
C PHE A 218 -35.52 19.50 22.20
N ARG A 219 -36.61 19.02 22.81
CA ARG A 219 -36.71 18.87 24.28
C ARG A 219 -35.76 17.80 24.83
N PHE A 220 -35.59 16.70 24.12
CA PHE A 220 -34.69 15.62 24.53
C PHE A 220 -33.26 16.11 24.76
N PHE A 221 -32.74 17.01 23.91
CA PHE A 221 -31.38 17.52 24.07
C PHE A 221 -31.27 18.74 25.00
N ARG A 222 -32.36 19.46 25.28
CA ARG A 222 -32.31 20.78 25.91
C ARG A 222 -33.14 20.95 27.18
N ASP A 223 -34.03 20.02 27.50
CA ASP A 223 -34.89 20.08 28.68
C ASP A 223 -34.50 18.98 29.69
N PRO A 224 -33.79 19.35 30.78
CA PRO A 224 -33.44 18.45 31.87
C PRO A 224 -34.60 17.68 32.45
N LYS A 225 -35.79 18.25 32.50
CA LYS A 225 -36.97 17.58 33.05
C LYS A 225 -37.53 16.52 32.10
N TYR A 226 -37.27 16.67 30.80
CA TYR A 226 -37.79 15.80 29.75
C TYR A 226 -36.92 14.57 29.50
N TYR A 227 -35.58 14.71 29.51
CA TYR A 227 -34.69 13.55 29.33
C TYR A 227 -34.44 12.75 30.62
N LEU A 228 -34.69 13.32 31.81
CA LEU A 228 -34.58 12.64 33.11
C LEU A 228 -35.90 12.01 33.60
N SER A 229 -37.04 12.26 32.93
CA SER A 229 -38.32 11.70 33.36
C SER A 229 -38.35 10.16 33.17
N PRO A 230 -38.93 9.40 34.12
CA PRO A 230 -39.04 7.95 33.99
C PRO A 230 -39.81 7.57 32.72
N ARG A 231 -39.21 6.73 31.90
CA ARG A 231 -39.82 6.24 30.66
C ARG A 231 -40.66 5.02 31.01
N ILE A 232 -41.97 5.21 31.21
CA ILE A 232 -42.91 4.09 31.35
C ILE A 232 -43.25 3.64 29.92
N HIS A 233 -42.86 2.40 29.59
CA HIS A 233 -43.25 1.71 28.35
C HIS A 233 -44.63 1.08 28.50
#